data_AF-A0A0D2XSZ6-F1
#
_entry.id   AF-A0A0D2XSZ6-F1
#
_cell.length_a   1.000
_cell.length_b   1.000
_cell.length_c   1.000
_cell.angle_alpha   90.00
_cell.angle_beta   90.00
_cell.angle_gamma   90.00
#
_symmetry.space_group_name_H-M   'P 1'
#
loop_
_entity.id
_entity.type
_entity.pdbx_description
1 polymer ?
#
loop_
_entity_poly.entity_id
_entity_poly.type
_entity_poly.pdbx_seq_one_letter_code
_entity_poly.pdbx_strand_id
1 'polypeptide(L)'
;MQPGSLLGLVLSLTPVVLGLLVLKRSQFLVLCIESGSFNVIGFDARLSRRNPYSQLPNPQVDAYNILKHQTWHGAKEYFKGCYENHKDTGRFYGTTFVAKDLLAIVDALKEDGLLRFWGRSYSTILGQTFAAMFPERIGHLLLDSVVEPDGYYRGNWASATRDTESALFHFFEQCIDADVEVCPLANFTGTKTTAESLMSQLSDVLQKLKDDPIMVPKELQAPRVFWFSPGKWDLSLFIKSVIQANLYSPAKFLRLSSILGPVLVGNFSSLIGPEAIEIQAQAAKEAPEKQKEDGLPWNLGVDAFHAIACSDSKYRAEKPEDMYSLLQAQVAQGSFADSISGKFWPCAQWPFTAAETYGGSFDQINTKNPILLVNGKWDPVTPLSGAWDVSSRFGESRLLVHEGAGNGVSKCTNEVVQRYFEKDELPKLGMVCKADRNAFEQAVGDANAKVFRAMHGGE
;
A
#
# COMPACT_ATOMS: atom_id res chain seq x y z
N MET A 1 30.35 11.05 -26.03
CA MET A 1 30.36 11.04 -24.56
C MET A 1 28.95 10.70 -24.10
N GLN A 2 28.80 9.59 -23.37
CA GLN A 2 27.52 8.98 -22.99
C GLN A 2 26.66 9.92 -22.11
N PRO A 3 25.32 9.82 -22.17
CA PRO A 3 24.44 10.47 -21.21
C PRO A 3 24.57 9.77 -19.86
N GLY A 4 24.97 10.54 -18.84
CA GLY A 4 25.18 10.05 -17.48
C GLY A 4 23.89 9.54 -16.83
N SER A 5 23.99 8.38 -16.22
CA SER A 5 22.98 7.72 -15.40
C SER A 5 22.59 8.59 -14.19
N LEU A 6 21.29 8.63 -13.88
CA LEU A 6 20.78 9.11 -12.59
C LEU A 6 21.35 8.22 -11.47
N LEU A 7 22.19 8.76 -10.60
CA LEU A 7 22.40 8.20 -9.25
C LEU A 7 21.43 8.90 -8.30
N GLY A 8 20.28 8.26 -8.06
CA GLY A 8 19.44 8.56 -6.89
C GLY A 8 19.89 7.71 -5.72
N LEU A 9 19.93 8.27 -4.50
CA LEU A 9 20.09 7.46 -3.30
C LEU A 9 18.74 6.78 -3.03
N VAL A 10 18.65 5.50 -3.40
CA VAL A 10 17.51 4.65 -3.09
C VAL A 10 17.62 4.22 -1.62
N LEU A 11 16.81 4.79 -0.73
CA LEU A 11 16.55 4.19 0.57
C LEU A 11 15.48 3.11 0.37
N SER A 12 15.88 1.89 0.00
CA SER A 12 14.98 0.74 -0.04
C SER A 12 15.75 -0.54 0.23
N LEU A 13 15.36 -1.25 1.30
CA LEU A 13 15.34 -2.72 1.36
C LEU A 13 14.27 -3.18 2.37
N THR A 14 12.98 -2.90 2.14
CA THR A 14 11.81 -3.62 2.73
C THR A 14 10.51 -3.07 2.11
N PRO A 15 9.39 -3.80 2.12
CA PRO A 15 8.08 -3.31 1.65
C PRO A 15 7.49 -2.15 2.49
N VAL A 16 8.24 -1.63 3.47
CA VAL A 16 7.77 -0.62 4.43
C VAL A 16 8.33 0.76 4.12
N VAL A 17 9.49 0.92 3.45
CA VAL A 17 10.04 2.25 3.14
C VAL A 17 10.51 2.27 1.68
N LEU A 18 9.72 2.91 0.82
CA LEU A 18 10.16 3.37 -0.50
C LEU A 18 10.14 4.90 -0.48
N GLY A 19 11.28 5.48 -0.08
CA GLY A 19 11.54 6.92 -0.18
C GLY A 19 12.77 7.16 -1.04
N LEU A 20 12.68 8.01 -2.06
CA LEU A 20 13.83 8.46 -2.83
C LEU A 20 14.19 9.89 -2.40
N LEU A 21 15.44 10.08 -1.98
CA LEU A 21 16.00 11.41 -1.76
C LEU A 21 16.66 11.92 -3.06
N VAL A 22 16.27 13.10 -3.53
CA VAL A 22 16.76 13.67 -4.79
C VAL A 22 17.78 14.78 -4.50
N LEU A 23 19.03 14.61 -4.94
CA LEU A 23 20.11 15.60 -4.81
C LEU A 23 20.20 16.48 -6.07
N LYS A 24 20.47 17.79 -5.95
CA LYS A 24 20.32 18.74 -7.08
C LYS A 24 21.65 19.22 -7.70
N ARG A 25 21.69 19.23 -9.04
CA ARG A 25 22.33 20.20 -9.97
C ARG A 25 21.23 20.47 -11.04
N SER A 26 20.81 21.67 -11.47
CA SER A 26 21.52 22.93 -11.70
C SER A 26 20.53 24.13 -11.76
N GLN A 27 20.85 25.21 -11.01
CA GLN A 27 20.77 26.66 -11.27
C GLN A 27 19.58 27.45 -11.93
N PHE A 28 19.23 28.58 -11.23
CA PHE A 28 18.60 29.89 -11.60
C PHE A 28 17.04 30.00 -11.62
N LEU A 29 16.31 31.11 -11.33
CA LEU A 29 16.44 32.41 -10.61
C LEU A 29 15.05 33.15 -10.63
N VAL A 30 14.41 33.35 -9.45
CA VAL A 30 13.59 34.48 -8.86
C VAL A 30 12.51 35.28 -9.66
N LEU A 31 11.27 35.41 -9.10
CA LEU A 31 10.58 36.67 -8.63
C LEU A 31 9.10 36.48 -8.18
N CYS A 32 8.67 37.33 -7.22
CA CYS A 32 7.52 37.23 -6.27
C CYS A 32 6.23 38.01 -6.66
N ILE A 33 5.08 37.75 -5.95
CA ILE A 33 4.20 38.70 -5.17
C ILE A 33 2.65 38.38 -5.18
N GLU A 34 2.12 38.20 -3.94
CA GLU A 34 0.85 38.58 -3.22
C GLU A 34 -0.63 38.34 -3.64
N SER A 35 -1.31 37.58 -2.74
CA SER A 35 -2.53 37.84 -1.91
C SER A 35 -3.99 37.75 -2.43
N GLY A 36 -4.85 37.11 -1.61
CA GLY A 36 -6.32 37.24 -1.62
C GLY A 36 -7.08 36.11 -0.86
N SER A 37 -7.84 36.45 0.18
CA SER A 37 -8.54 35.54 1.12
C SER A 37 -9.97 35.15 0.68
N PHE A 38 -10.43 33.91 0.98
CA PHE A 38 -11.87 33.54 0.96
C PHE A 38 -12.28 32.55 2.05
N ASN A 39 -13.56 32.64 2.47
CA ASN A 39 -14.24 31.82 3.48
C ASN A 39 -14.51 30.38 3.00
N VAL A 40 -14.25 29.40 3.87
CA VAL A 40 -14.54 27.97 3.65
C VAL A 40 -15.99 27.66 4.03
N ILE A 41 -16.81 27.25 3.07
CA ILE A 41 -18.07 26.54 3.30
C ILE A 41 -17.73 25.04 3.25
N GLY A 42 -17.75 24.37 4.39
CA GLY A 42 -17.56 22.92 4.46
C GLY A 42 -18.73 22.20 3.77
N PHE A 43 -18.47 21.58 2.62
CA PHE A 43 -19.39 20.61 2.04
C PHE A 43 -19.13 19.24 2.68
N ASP A 44 -20.17 18.70 3.30
CA ASP A 44 -20.27 17.33 3.73
C ASP A 44 -19.93 16.38 2.57
N ALA A 45 -18.83 15.63 2.70
CA ALA A 45 -18.38 14.61 1.76
C ALA A 45 -19.27 13.34 1.81
N ARG A 46 -20.58 13.52 1.72
CA ARG A 46 -21.54 12.49 1.30
C ARG A 46 -21.50 12.22 -0.21
N LEU A 47 -20.49 12.74 -0.92
CA LEU A 47 -20.05 12.26 -2.24
C LEU A 47 -19.14 11.02 -2.14
N SER A 48 -19.22 10.25 -1.04
CA SER A 48 -19.07 8.80 -1.15
C SER A 48 -20.22 8.27 -2.01
N ARG A 49 -20.11 8.41 -3.34
CA ARG A 49 -20.74 7.41 -4.19
C ARG A 49 -20.21 6.09 -3.65
N ARG A 50 -21.06 5.31 -2.97
CA ARG A 50 -20.73 3.93 -2.64
C ARG A 50 -20.09 3.36 -3.89
N ASN A 51 -18.89 2.80 -3.73
CA ASN A 51 -18.22 2.11 -4.80
C ASN A 51 -19.29 1.26 -5.51
N PRO A 52 -19.61 1.49 -6.80
CA PRO A 52 -20.73 0.81 -7.45
C PRO A 52 -20.53 -0.71 -7.44
N TYR A 53 -19.29 -1.17 -7.31
CA TYR A 53 -18.89 -2.56 -7.18
C TYR A 53 -19.06 -3.12 -5.75
N SER A 54 -19.38 -2.29 -4.76
CA SER A 54 -19.75 -2.73 -3.40
C SER A 54 -21.11 -3.43 -3.35
N GLN A 55 -21.82 -3.51 -4.48
CA GLN A 55 -23.12 -4.20 -4.58
C GLN A 55 -22.98 -5.72 -4.77
N LEU A 56 -21.79 -6.24 -5.08
CA LEU A 56 -21.49 -7.68 -5.02
C LEU A 56 -20.90 -7.98 -3.63
N PRO A 57 -21.68 -8.54 -2.69
CA PRO A 57 -21.22 -8.71 -1.33
C PRO A 57 -20.38 -9.99 -1.25
N ASN A 58 -19.07 -9.91 -1.51
CA ASN A 58 -18.22 -11.02 -1.12
C ASN A 58 -18.38 -11.22 0.40
N PRO A 59 -18.59 -12.45 0.87
CA PRO A 59 -18.82 -12.69 2.28
C PRO A 59 -17.59 -12.34 3.09
N GLN A 60 -17.76 -11.61 4.19
CA GLN A 60 -16.68 -11.38 5.15
C GLN A 60 -16.64 -12.47 6.22
N VAL A 61 -15.46 -12.81 6.71
CA VAL A 61 -15.32 -13.65 7.91
C VAL A 61 -15.77 -12.89 9.17
N ASP A 62 -16.03 -13.61 10.25
CA ASP A 62 -16.32 -12.98 11.55
C ASP A 62 -15.03 -12.41 12.17
N ALA A 63 -14.69 -11.20 11.74
CA ALA A 63 -13.48 -10.49 12.15
C ALA A 63 -13.39 -10.32 13.67
N TYR A 64 -14.52 -10.13 14.36
CA TYR A 64 -14.53 -9.94 15.81
C TYR A 64 -14.23 -11.24 16.56
N ASN A 65 -14.81 -12.36 16.11
CA ASN A 65 -14.48 -13.67 16.68
C ASN A 65 -13.02 -14.07 16.41
N ILE A 66 -12.48 -13.76 15.22
CA ILE A 66 -11.05 -13.97 14.93
C ILE A 66 -10.18 -13.13 15.88
N LEU A 67 -10.48 -11.83 16.02
CA LEU A 67 -9.76 -10.95 16.94
C LEU A 67 -9.76 -11.54 18.36
N LYS A 68 -10.95 -11.81 18.90
CA LYS A 68 -11.15 -12.21 20.29
C LYS A 68 -10.50 -13.54 20.62
N HIS A 69 -10.64 -14.54 19.74
CA HIS A 69 -10.25 -15.91 20.05
C HIS A 69 -8.91 -16.34 19.46
N GLN A 70 -8.39 -15.62 18.45
CA GLN A 70 -7.17 -16.00 17.75
C GLN A 70 -6.09 -14.92 17.84
N THR A 71 -6.43 -13.66 17.55
CA THR A 71 -5.43 -12.59 17.43
C THR A 71 -5.00 -11.98 18.76
N TRP A 72 -5.94 -11.73 19.66
CA TRP A 72 -5.72 -10.95 20.88
C TRP A 72 -4.67 -11.56 21.82
N HIS A 73 -4.67 -12.88 22.00
CA HIS A 73 -3.68 -13.55 22.84
C HIS A 73 -2.31 -13.65 22.14
N GLY A 74 -2.30 -13.93 20.84
CA GLY A 74 -1.05 -14.03 20.07
C GLY A 74 -0.30 -12.71 19.99
N ALA A 75 -1.01 -11.58 19.87
CA ALA A 75 -0.38 -10.27 19.68
C ALA A 75 0.42 -9.85 20.92
N LYS A 76 -0.08 -10.13 22.11
CA LYS A 76 0.65 -9.90 23.36
C LYS A 76 1.96 -10.70 23.44
N GLU A 77 1.93 -11.98 23.07
CA GLU A 77 3.14 -12.82 23.05
C GLU A 77 4.13 -12.38 21.95
N TYR A 78 3.63 -12.01 20.78
CA TYR A 78 4.46 -11.47 19.70
C TYR A 78 5.21 -10.21 20.14
N PHE A 79 4.52 -9.26 20.75
CA PHE A 79 5.17 -8.03 21.21
C PHE A 79 6.01 -8.17 22.48
N LYS A 80 5.85 -9.25 23.24
CA LYS A 80 6.75 -9.55 24.36
C LYS A 80 8.20 -9.69 23.86
N GLY A 81 8.41 -10.39 22.74
CA GLY A 81 9.74 -10.50 22.12
C GLY A 81 10.28 -9.15 21.65
N CYS A 82 9.43 -8.32 21.03
CA CYS A 82 9.81 -6.95 20.65
C CYS A 82 10.20 -6.11 21.87
N TYR A 83 9.42 -6.19 22.95
CA TYR A 83 9.69 -5.46 24.18
C TYR A 83 11.01 -5.90 24.81
N GLU A 84 11.22 -7.20 24.97
CA GLU A 84 12.41 -7.75 25.61
C GLU A 84 13.70 -7.38 24.89
N ASN A 85 13.69 -7.33 23.55
CA ASN A 85 14.86 -7.04 22.73
C ASN A 85 15.12 -5.53 22.51
N HIS A 86 14.12 -4.66 22.71
CA HIS A 86 14.20 -3.24 22.35
C HIS A 86 13.73 -2.28 23.46
N LYS A 87 13.89 -2.65 24.74
CA LYS A 87 13.45 -1.82 25.88
C LYS A 87 13.97 -0.38 25.82
N ASP A 88 15.23 -0.22 25.45
CA ASP A 88 15.92 1.06 25.47
C ASP A 88 15.63 1.93 24.25
N THR A 89 15.32 1.30 23.10
CA THR A 89 15.15 2.00 21.81
C THR A 89 13.71 2.05 21.32
N GLY A 90 12.82 1.18 21.80
CA GLY A 90 11.48 0.98 21.23
C GLY A 90 10.57 2.21 21.32
N ARG A 91 10.84 3.11 22.27
CA ARG A 91 10.15 4.41 22.38
C ARG A 91 10.49 5.41 21.27
N PHE A 92 11.57 5.18 20.51
CA PHE A 92 12.00 6.05 19.41
C PHE A 92 11.59 5.54 18.03
N TYR A 93 10.84 4.43 17.97
CA TYR A 93 10.20 4.00 16.74
C TYR A 93 9.02 4.91 16.45
N GLY A 94 8.94 5.44 15.23
CA GLY A 94 7.85 6.32 14.82
C GLY A 94 8.26 7.29 13.73
N THR A 95 7.27 7.74 12.98
CA THR A 95 7.44 8.60 11.81
C THR A 95 8.00 9.98 12.18
N THR A 96 7.68 10.51 13.36
CA THR A 96 8.18 11.82 13.84
C THR A 96 9.70 11.85 14.01
N PHE A 97 10.29 10.75 14.50
CA PHE A 97 11.75 10.61 14.59
C PHE A 97 12.37 10.55 13.21
N VAL A 98 11.81 9.74 12.30
CA VAL A 98 12.30 9.65 10.92
C VAL A 98 12.18 11.01 10.19
N ALA A 99 11.14 11.80 10.47
CA ALA A 99 11.01 13.15 9.91
C ALA A 99 12.13 14.10 10.41
N LYS A 100 12.52 13.98 11.69
CA LYS A 100 13.67 14.74 12.23
C LYS A 100 15.00 14.25 11.67
N ASP A 101 15.13 12.95 11.42
CA ASP A 101 16.30 12.39 10.74
C ASP A 101 16.41 12.93 9.31
N LEU A 102 15.29 13.01 8.57
CA LEU A 102 15.26 13.67 7.26
C LEU A 102 15.70 15.13 7.35
N LEU A 103 15.26 15.87 8.37
CA LEU A 103 15.68 17.26 8.57
C LEU A 103 17.20 17.36 8.80
N ALA A 104 17.73 16.50 9.67
CA ALA A 104 19.16 16.43 9.95
C ALA A 104 19.97 16.05 8.71
N ILE A 105 19.46 15.15 7.85
CA ILE A 105 20.07 14.82 6.56
C ILE A 105 20.08 16.05 5.65
N VAL A 106 18.95 16.76 5.51
CA VAL A 106 18.85 17.98 4.70
C VAL A 106 19.85 19.04 5.17
N ASP A 107 20.01 19.23 6.48
CA ASP A 107 21.00 20.15 7.05
C ASP A 107 22.44 19.68 6.80
N ALA A 108 22.70 18.37 6.93
CA ALA A 108 24.02 17.78 6.76
C ALA A 108 24.52 17.79 5.31
N LEU A 109 23.61 17.80 4.33
CA LEU A 109 23.95 17.94 2.91
C LEU A 109 24.55 19.31 2.58
N LYS A 110 24.33 20.33 3.43
CA LYS A 110 24.84 21.71 3.25
C LYS A 110 24.46 22.32 1.89
N GLU A 111 23.28 21.95 1.39
CA GLU A 111 22.67 22.53 0.19
C GLU A 111 21.78 23.74 0.56
N ASP A 112 20.64 23.93 -0.10
CA ASP A 112 19.70 25.03 0.15
C ASP A 112 18.80 24.81 1.38
N GLY A 113 19.02 23.72 2.11
CA GLY A 113 18.25 23.37 3.30
C GLY A 113 16.83 22.89 2.99
N LEU A 114 16.51 22.50 1.75
CA LEU A 114 15.16 22.07 1.38
C LEU A 114 15.08 20.58 1.09
N LEU A 115 14.03 19.93 1.60
CA LEU A 115 13.74 18.53 1.35
C LEU A 115 13.23 18.34 -0.09
N ARG A 116 13.86 17.40 -0.80
CA ARG A 116 13.39 16.88 -2.09
C ARG A 116 13.14 15.39 -1.95
N PHE A 117 11.88 15.02 -1.88
CA PHE A 117 11.45 13.70 -1.46
C PHE A 117 10.33 13.16 -2.33
N TRP A 118 10.52 11.94 -2.81
CA TRP A 118 9.46 11.12 -3.38
C TRP A 118 9.15 10.00 -2.40
N GLY A 119 7.99 10.08 -1.75
CA GLY A 119 7.47 9.03 -0.87
C GLY A 119 6.40 8.22 -1.56
N ARG A 120 6.47 6.89 -1.47
CA ARG A 120 5.41 5.98 -1.92
C ARG A 120 4.76 5.23 -0.75
N SER A 121 3.44 5.05 -0.78
CA SER A 121 2.69 4.27 0.22
C SER A 121 2.93 4.80 1.66
N TYR A 122 3.41 4.00 2.62
CA TYR A 122 3.74 4.49 3.97
C TYR A 122 4.64 5.74 3.96
N SER A 123 5.59 5.84 3.04
CA SER A 123 6.46 7.02 2.95
C SER A 123 5.68 8.31 2.61
N THR A 124 4.42 8.21 2.16
CA THR A 124 3.54 9.38 2.07
C THR A 124 3.09 9.90 3.43
N ILE A 125 2.92 9.04 4.44
CA ILE A 125 2.74 9.49 5.83
C ILE A 125 3.97 10.23 6.32
N LEU A 126 5.18 9.68 6.06
CA LEU A 126 6.42 10.37 6.40
C LEU A 126 6.53 11.74 5.73
N GLY A 127 6.22 11.83 4.44
CA GLY A 127 6.21 13.10 3.71
C GLY A 127 5.21 14.10 4.26
N GLN A 128 3.98 13.66 4.56
CA GLN A 128 2.94 14.49 5.18
C GLN A 128 3.37 14.99 6.57
N THR A 129 3.90 14.11 7.41
CA THR A 129 4.36 14.43 8.76
C THR A 129 5.55 15.38 8.75
N PHE A 130 6.51 15.18 7.85
CA PHE A 130 7.60 16.13 7.65
C PHE A 130 7.06 17.51 7.24
N ALA A 131 6.17 17.57 6.25
CA ALA A 131 5.60 18.82 5.76
C ALA A 131 4.76 19.54 6.82
N ALA A 132 4.10 18.80 7.71
CA ALA A 132 3.33 19.36 8.81
C ALA A 132 4.20 19.83 9.98
N MET A 133 5.38 19.22 10.19
CA MET A 133 6.34 19.61 11.22
C MET A 133 7.29 20.73 10.78
N PHE A 134 7.66 20.74 9.50
CA PHE A 134 8.69 21.61 8.92
C PHE A 134 8.23 22.17 7.54
N PRO A 135 7.07 22.86 7.47
CA PRO A 135 6.50 23.32 6.20
C PRO A 135 7.45 24.21 5.39
N GLU A 136 8.27 25.02 6.07
CA GLU A 136 9.28 25.90 5.48
C GLU A 136 10.48 25.17 4.86
N ARG A 137 10.62 23.86 5.14
CA ARG A 137 11.73 23.02 4.70
C ARG A 137 11.37 22.17 3.48
N ILE A 138 10.25 22.43 2.82
CA ILE A 138 9.82 21.70 1.62
C ILE A 138 10.37 22.35 0.33
N GLY A 139 11.21 21.60 -0.39
CA GLY A 139 11.66 21.92 -1.74
C GLY A 139 10.71 21.31 -2.78
N HIS A 140 10.78 19.99 -2.92
CA HIS A 140 9.91 19.20 -3.78
C HIS A 140 9.40 18.01 -3.00
N LEU A 141 8.10 17.97 -2.74
CA LEU A 141 7.47 16.82 -2.10
C LEU A 141 6.52 16.15 -3.09
N LEU A 142 6.82 14.90 -3.44
CA LEU A 142 5.93 14.03 -4.22
C LEU A 142 5.42 12.91 -3.32
N LEU A 143 4.09 12.80 -3.22
CA LEU A 143 3.40 11.73 -2.50
C LEU A 143 2.69 10.81 -3.49
N ASP A 144 3.15 9.57 -3.64
CA ASP A 144 2.64 8.57 -4.59
C ASP A 144 1.94 7.42 -3.86
N SER A 145 0.75 7.00 -4.28
CA SER A 145 -0.10 6.04 -3.53
C SER A 145 -0.33 6.52 -2.10
N VAL A 146 -1.19 7.53 -1.96
CA VAL A 146 -1.30 8.40 -0.79
C VAL A 146 -2.12 7.76 0.32
N VAL A 147 -1.49 7.53 1.46
CA VAL A 147 -2.14 7.06 2.68
C VAL A 147 -2.78 8.24 3.40
N GLU A 148 -4.05 8.09 3.77
CA GLU A 148 -4.80 9.09 4.55
C GLU A 148 -4.31 9.10 6.02
N PRO A 149 -3.92 10.27 6.56
CA PRO A 149 -3.20 10.35 7.83
C PRO A 149 -4.08 10.10 9.06
N ASP A 150 -5.37 10.45 9.05
CA ASP A 150 -6.25 10.23 10.21
C ASP A 150 -6.44 8.74 10.49
N GLY A 151 -6.76 7.95 9.46
CA GLY A 151 -6.91 6.49 9.56
C GLY A 151 -5.64 5.81 10.04
N TYR A 152 -4.47 6.30 9.57
CA TYR A 152 -3.14 5.84 9.97
C TYR A 152 -2.86 6.14 11.46
N TYR A 153 -2.89 7.41 11.86
CA TYR A 153 -2.52 7.85 13.21
C TYR A 153 -3.55 7.46 14.28
N ARG A 154 -4.82 7.26 13.89
CA ARG A 154 -5.84 6.65 14.77
C ARG A 154 -5.70 5.13 14.87
N GLY A 155 -4.89 4.50 14.01
CA GLY A 155 -4.65 3.06 14.01
C GLY A 155 -5.80 2.20 13.50
N ASN A 156 -6.82 2.79 12.88
CA ASN A 156 -7.96 2.02 12.37
C ASN A 156 -7.80 1.60 10.91
N TRP A 157 -7.03 2.33 10.10
CA TRP A 157 -6.80 2.00 8.68
C TRP A 157 -8.08 1.72 7.88
N ALA A 158 -9.22 2.27 8.30
CA ALA A 158 -10.52 1.81 7.83
C ALA A 158 -10.66 1.96 6.31
N SER A 159 -10.18 3.08 5.76
CA SER A 159 -10.30 3.35 4.32
C SER A 159 -9.45 2.42 3.43
N ALA A 160 -8.45 1.70 3.94
CA ALA A 160 -7.43 1.04 3.13
C ALA A 160 -7.97 0.07 2.05
N THR A 161 -9.13 -0.55 2.26
CA THR A 161 -9.71 -1.53 1.32
C THR A 161 -10.87 -0.99 0.48
N ARG A 162 -11.16 0.32 0.54
CA ARG A 162 -12.37 0.90 -0.09
C ARG A 162 -12.44 0.69 -1.61
N ASP A 163 -11.29 0.67 -2.27
CA ASP A 163 -11.17 0.53 -3.73
C ASP A 163 -10.72 -0.88 -4.17
N THR A 164 -10.59 -1.85 -3.25
CA THR A 164 -10.16 -3.21 -3.61
C THR A 164 -11.09 -3.87 -4.62
N GLU A 165 -12.41 -3.79 -4.41
CA GLU A 165 -13.39 -4.37 -5.34
C GLU A 165 -13.32 -3.71 -6.72
N SER A 166 -13.10 -2.39 -6.77
CA SER A 166 -12.90 -1.67 -8.03
C SER A 166 -11.64 -2.14 -8.75
N ALA A 167 -10.55 -2.34 -8.02
CA ALA A 167 -9.30 -2.84 -8.57
C ALA A 167 -9.44 -4.28 -9.09
N LEU A 168 -10.19 -5.14 -8.38
CA LEU A 168 -10.48 -6.50 -8.82
C LEU A 168 -11.39 -6.54 -10.06
N PHE A 169 -12.42 -5.69 -10.08
CA PHE A 169 -13.28 -5.54 -11.25
C PHE A 169 -12.46 -5.09 -12.47
N HIS A 170 -11.62 -4.06 -12.30
CA HIS A 170 -10.74 -3.58 -13.34
C HIS A 170 -9.72 -4.63 -13.79
N PHE A 171 -9.22 -5.47 -12.89
CA PHE A 171 -8.40 -6.63 -13.24
C PHE A 171 -9.13 -7.58 -14.20
N PHE A 172 -10.42 -7.88 -13.94
CA PHE A 172 -11.21 -8.72 -14.82
C PHE A 172 -11.53 -8.06 -16.16
N GLU A 173 -11.81 -6.74 -16.19
CA GLU A 173 -11.95 -5.99 -17.45
C GLU A 173 -10.67 -6.09 -18.27
N GLN A 174 -9.52 -5.78 -17.68
CA GLN A 174 -8.23 -5.82 -18.37
C GLN A 174 -7.88 -7.24 -18.85
N CYS A 175 -8.29 -8.27 -18.13
CA CYS A 175 -8.14 -9.65 -18.55
C CYS A 175 -9.00 -9.97 -19.78
N ILE A 176 -10.27 -9.56 -19.79
CA ILE A 176 -11.20 -9.81 -20.91
C ILE A 176 -10.78 -9.03 -22.15
N ASP A 177 -10.27 -7.81 -21.97
CA ASP A 177 -9.73 -6.98 -23.04
C ASP A 177 -8.40 -7.53 -23.59
N ALA A 178 -7.72 -8.40 -22.85
CA ALA A 178 -6.52 -9.08 -23.30
C ALA A 178 -6.87 -10.33 -24.12
N ASP A 179 -5.90 -10.80 -24.91
CA ASP A 179 -6.07 -12.05 -25.67
C ASP A 179 -6.27 -13.25 -24.71
N VAL A 180 -7.08 -14.24 -25.11
CA VAL A 180 -7.31 -15.48 -24.35
C VAL A 180 -6.02 -16.26 -24.09
N GLU A 181 -5.03 -16.14 -24.99
CA GLU A 181 -3.71 -16.73 -24.79
C GLU A 181 -2.93 -16.05 -23.64
N VAL A 182 -3.21 -14.78 -23.39
CA VAL A 182 -2.59 -13.99 -22.32
C VAL A 182 -3.37 -14.10 -21.01
N CYS A 183 -4.69 -14.02 -21.07
CA CYS A 183 -5.57 -14.21 -19.92
C CYS A 183 -6.66 -15.25 -20.21
N PRO A 184 -6.48 -16.52 -19.80
CA PRO A 184 -7.47 -17.58 -20.05
C PRO A 184 -8.86 -17.32 -19.42
N LEU A 185 -8.94 -16.46 -18.41
CA LEU A 185 -10.21 -16.07 -17.81
C LEU A 185 -11.10 -15.25 -18.77
N ALA A 186 -10.54 -14.67 -19.84
CA ALA A 186 -11.30 -13.93 -20.87
C ALA A 186 -12.39 -14.78 -21.54
N ASN A 187 -12.22 -16.10 -21.57
CA ASN A 187 -13.17 -17.04 -22.18
C ASN A 187 -13.79 -18.01 -21.15
N PHE A 188 -13.82 -17.63 -19.86
CA PHE A 188 -14.24 -18.51 -18.76
C PHE A 188 -15.63 -19.13 -18.94
N THR A 189 -16.62 -18.36 -19.43
CA THR A 189 -17.97 -18.85 -19.78
C THR A 189 -18.26 -18.75 -21.29
N GLY A 190 -17.22 -18.76 -22.13
CA GLY A 190 -17.35 -18.50 -23.56
C GLY A 190 -17.47 -17.01 -23.88
N THR A 191 -18.13 -16.69 -24.99
CA THR A 191 -18.36 -15.31 -25.48
C THR A 191 -19.24 -14.43 -24.57
N LYS A 192 -19.80 -15.00 -23.50
CA LYS A 192 -20.62 -14.29 -22.50
C LYS A 192 -19.83 -13.87 -21.25
N THR A 193 -18.53 -14.11 -21.22
CA THR A 193 -17.70 -13.74 -20.09
C THR A 193 -17.67 -12.23 -19.92
N THR A 194 -18.15 -11.75 -18.78
CA THR A 194 -18.03 -10.34 -18.37
C THR A 194 -17.33 -10.24 -17.01
N ALA A 195 -16.80 -9.06 -16.68
CA ALA A 195 -16.20 -8.81 -15.38
C ALA A 195 -17.20 -9.04 -14.23
N GLU A 196 -18.47 -8.68 -14.42
CA GLU A 196 -19.55 -8.96 -13.47
C GLU A 196 -19.77 -10.46 -13.28
N SER A 197 -19.74 -11.24 -14.36
CA SER A 197 -19.91 -12.69 -14.27
C SER A 197 -18.77 -13.36 -13.48
N LEU A 198 -17.53 -12.88 -13.67
CA LEU A 198 -16.35 -13.37 -12.94
C LEU A 198 -16.39 -12.95 -11.47
N MET A 199 -16.79 -11.72 -11.17
CA MET A 199 -17.00 -11.25 -9.80
C MET A 199 -18.11 -12.05 -9.09
N SER A 200 -19.22 -12.31 -9.77
CA SER A 200 -20.32 -13.13 -9.23
C SER A 200 -19.86 -14.56 -8.95
N GLN A 201 -19.14 -15.19 -9.89
CA GLN A 201 -18.60 -16.53 -9.72
C GLN A 201 -17.63 -16.61 -8.54
N LEU A 202 -16.75 -15.61 -8.37
CA LEU A 202 -15.87 -15.53 -7.20
C LEU A 202 -16.67 -15.41 -5.90
N SER A 203 -17.68 -14.54 -5.87
CA SER A 203 -18.55 -14.36 -4.71
C SER A 203 -19.24 -15.67 -4.32
N ASP A 204 -19.73 -16.44 -5.29
CA ASP A 204 -20.37 -17.74 -5.05
C ASP A 204 -19.38 -18.76 -4.44
N VAL A 205 -18.14 -18.79 -4.93
CA VAL A 205 -17.09 -19.65 -4.37
C VAL A 205 -16.74 -19.24 -2.94
N LEU A 206 -16.55 -17.94 -2.69
CA LEU A 206 -16.25 -17.43 -1.35
C LEU A 206 -17.41 -17.67 -0.38
N GLN A 207 -18.67 -17.64 -0.86
CA GLN A 207 -19.85 -17.97 -0.06
C GLN A 207 -19.89 -19.44 0.32
N LYS A 208 -19.65 -20.35 -0.63
CA LYS A 208 -19.52 -21.79 -0.32
C LYS A 208 -18.43 -22.06 0.71
N LEU A 209 -17.28 -21.41 0.59
CA LEU A 209 -16.18 -21.53 1.56
C LEU A 209 -16.50 -20.90 2.92
N LYS A 210 -17.41 -19.92 2.98
CA LYS A 210 -17.89 -19.36 4.24
C LYS A 210 -18.86 -20.32 4.93
N ASP A 211 -19.71 -20.99 4.15
CA ASP A 211 -20.73 -21.92 4.66
C ASP A 211 -20.13 -23.28 5.06
N ASP A 212 -19.12 -23.77 4.33
CA ASP A 212 -18.33 -24.96 4.65
C ASP A 212 -16.82 -24.65 4.63
N PRO A 213 -16.26 -24.16 5.75
CA PRO A 213 -14.88 -23.68 5.81
C PRO A 213 -13.82 -24.77 5.61
N ILE A 214 -12.98 -24.58 4.60
CA ILE A 214 -11.73 -25.33 4.42
C ILE A 214 -10.61 -24.58 5.15
N MET A 215 -9.91 -25.27 6.06
CA MET A 215 -8.77 -24.69 6.76
C MET A 215 -7.50 -24.78 5.94
N VAL A 216 -6.72 -23.69 5.89
CA VAL A 216 -5.43 -23.66 5.21
C VAL A 216 -4.40 -24.51 5.98
N PRO A 217 -3.57 -25.33 5.31
CA PRO A 217 -2.48 -26.06 5.95
C PRO A 217 -1.52 -25.14 6.72
N LYS A 218 -1.03 -25.57 7.90
CA LYS A 218 -0.16 -24.75 8.77
C LYS A 218 1.14 -24.35 8.09
N GLU A 219 1.64 -25.19 7.19
CA GLU A 219 2.85 -24.99 6.39
C GLU A 219 2.73 -23.76 5.47
N LEU A 220 1.51 -23.45 5.04
CA LEU A 220 1.17 -22.31 4.18
C LEU A 220 0.76 -21.07 4.98
N GLN A 221 0.50 -21.21 6.28
CA GLN A 221 0.22 -20.11 7.20
C GLN A 221 1.50 -19.43 7.74
N ALA A 222 2.67 -19.72 7.16
CA ALA A 222 3.95 -19.27 7.68
C ALA A 222 4.04 -17.73 7.80
N PRO A 223 4.66 -17.20 8.87
CA PRO A 223 4.75 -15.75 9.16
C PRO A 223 5.56 -14.93 8.15
N ARG A 224 6.15 -15.57 7.13
CA ARG A 224 6.85 -14.86 6.04
C ARG A 224 5.90 -14.37 4.95
N VAL A 225 4.74 -14.99 4.80
CA VAL A 225 3.77 -14.63 3.75
C VAL A 225 2.94 -13.42 4.18
N PHE A 226 2.79 -13.22 5.49
CA PHE A 226 1.95 -12.17 6.07
C PHE A 226 2.64 -11.56 7.29
N TRP A 227 2.56 -10.23 7.45
CA TRP A 227 2.81 -9.57 8.75
C TRP A 227 2.01 -10.28 9.85
N PHE A 228 2.44 -10.21 11.13
CA PHE A 228 1.85 -10.92 12.27
C PHE A 228 0.39 -11.38 12.02
N SER A 229 0.23 -12.69 11.85
CA SER A 229 -1.01 -13.31 11.39
C SER A 229 -1.37 -14.54 12.25
N PRO A 230 -1.73 -14.33 13.52
CA PRO A 230 -2.08 -15.42 14.42
C PRO A 230 -3.46 -15.96 14.05
N GLY A 231 -3.60 -17.28 14.13
CA GLY A 231 -4.89 -17.93 13.98
C GLY A 231 -4.91 -18.94 12.84
N LYS A 232 -5.99 -19.71 12.80
CA LYS A 232 -6.24 -20.63 11.71
C LYS A 232 -6.97 -19.87 10.62
N TRP A 233 -6.36 -19.84 9.44
CA TRP A 233 -6.97 -19.21 8.27
C TRP A 233 -7.91 -20.20 7.60
N ASP A 234 -9.14 -19.78 7.36
CA ASP A 234 -9.96 -20.45 6.35
C ASP A 234 -9.51 -20.01 4.94
N LEU A 235 -9.90 -20.82 3.97
CA LEU A 235 -9.50 -20.65 2.59
C LEU A 235 -10.12 -19.40 1.94
N SER A 236 -11.28 -18.94 2.40
CA SER A 236 -11.93 -17.72 1.89
C SER A 236 -11.06 -16.50 2.21
N LEU A 237 -10.63 -16.36 3.46
CA LEU A 237 -9.75 -15.28 3.90
C LEU A 237 -8.38 -15.35 3.20
N PHE A 238 -7.85 -16.56 3.00
CA PHE A 238 -6.60 -16.78 2.28
C PHE A 238 -6.69 -16.36 0.81
N ILE A 239 -7.75 -16.75 0.10
CA ILE A 239 -8.01 -16.33 -1.29
C ILE A 239 -8.08 -14.81 -1.39
N LYS A 240 -8.84 -14.14 -0.51
CA LYS A 240 -8.93 -12.68 -0.51
C LYS A 240 -7.56 -12.01 -0.32
N SER A 241 -6.74 -12.57 0.57
CA SER A 241 -5.40 -12.05 0.83
C SER A 241 -4.44 -12.27 -0.34
N VAL A 242 -4.56 -13.41 -1.04
CA VAL A 242 -3.84 -13.67 -2.29
C VAL A 242 -4.28 -12.70 -3.38
N ILE A 243 -5.58 -12.45 -3.55
CA ILE A 243 -6.09 -11.45 -4.49
C ILE A 243 -5.50 -10.08 -4.18
N GLN A 244 -5.64 -9.60 -2.94
CA GLN A 244 -5.11 -8.31 -2.49
C GLN A 244 -3.60 -8.16 -2.77
N ALA A 245 -2.82 -9.19 -2.47
CA ALA A 245 -1.37 -9.17 -2.66
C ALA A 245 -0.93 -9.11 -4.14
N ASN A 246 -1.75 -9.64 -5.05
CA ASN A 246 -1.47 -9.63 -6.49
C ASN A 246 -2.07 -8.42 -7.22
N LEU A 247 -3.18 -7.85 -6.75
CA LEU A 247 -3.72 -6.58 -7.29
C LEU A 247 -2.76 -5.39 -7.09
N TYR A 248 -1.81 -5.50 -6.16
CA TYR A 248 -0.84 -4.45 -5.86
C TYR A 248 0.04 -4.02 -7.05
N SER A 249 0.23 -4.88 -8.06
CA SER A 249 1.11 -4.59 -9.20
C SER A 249 0.68 -5.34 -10.47
N PRO A 250 0.62 -4.68 -11.63
CA PRO A 250 0.35 -5.32 -12.93
C PRO A 250 1.25 -6.51 -13.22
N ALA A 251 2.52 -6.47 -12.80
CA ALA A 251 3.47 -7.56 -12.98
C ALA A 251 3.03 -8.90 -12.35
N LYS A 252 2.03 -8.88 -11.46
CA LYS A 252 1.46 -10.07 -10.82
C LYS A 252 0.14 -10.52 -11.44
N PHE A 253 -0.38 -9.83 -12.46
CA PHE A 253 -1.71 -10.12 -13.01
C PHE A 253 -1.77 -11.48 -13.68
N LEU A 254 -0.72 -11.89 -14.41
CA LEU A 254 -0.61 -13.25 -14.96
C LEU A 254 -0.66 -14.33 -13.88
N ARG A 255 0.02 -14.09 -12.75
CA ARG A 255 -0.04 -15.00 -11.60
C ARG A 255 -1.45 -15.06 -11.03
N LEU A 256 -2.09 -13.90 -10.86
CA LEU A 256 -3.45 -13.84 -10.32
C LEU A 256 -4.47 -14.54 -11.23
N SER A 257 -4.38 -14.37 -12.56
CA SER A 257 -5.28 -15.05 -13.50
C SER A 257 -5.11 -16.56 -13.45
N SER A 258 -3.86 -17.06 -13.38
CA SER A 258 -3.58 -18.49 -13.23
C SER A 258 -4.09 -19.08 -11.91
N ILE A 259 -4.11 -18.28 -10.82
CA ILE A 259 -4.69 -18.69 -9.54
C ILE A 259 -6.22 -18.69 -9.61
N LEU A 260 -6.81 -17.64 -10.17
CA LEU A 260 -8.26 -17.46 -10.17
C LEU A 260 -8.97 -18.46 -11.08
N GLY A 261 -8.37 -18.93 -12.17
CA GLY A 261 -8.99 -19.94 -13.06
C GLY A 261 -9.49 -21.18 -12.30
N PRO A 262 -8.61 -21.92 -11.61
CA PRO A 262 -9.01 -23.05 -10.77
C PRO A 262 -9.94 -22.65 -9.61
N VAL A 263 -9.67 -21.51 -8.94
CA VAL A 263 -10.48 -21.04 -7.80
C VAL A 263 -11.94 -20.83 -8.19
N LEU A 264 -12.20 -20.23 -9.35
CA LEU A 264 -13.55 -19.93 -9.83
C LEU A 264 -14.38 -21.21 -10.07
N VAL A 265 -13.75 -22.36 -10.32
CA VAL A 265 -14.43 -23.66 -10.46
C VAL A 265 -14.37 -24.52 -9.17
N GLY A 266 -13.90 -23.95 -8.06
CA GLY A 266 -13.78 -24.64 -6.77
C GLY A 266 -12.59 -25.62 -6.68
N ASN A 267 -11.60 -25.50 -7.56
CA ASN A 267 -10.36 -26.26 -7.47
C ASN A 267 -9.28 -25.43 -6.77
N PHE A 268 -8.88 -25.87 -5.58
CA PHE A 268 -7.94 -25.16 -4.71
C PHE A 268 -6.56 -25.83 -4.62
N SER A 269 -6.29 -26.87 -5.43
CA SER A 269 -5.05 -27.64 -5.34
C SER A 269 -3.79 -26.79 -5.55
N SER A 270 -3.85 -25.75 -6.39
CA SER A 270 -2.74 -24.81 -6.60
C SER A 270 -2.48 -23.88 -5.42
N LEU A 271 -3.45 -23.73 -4.51
CA LEU A 271 -3.35 -22.87 -3.33
C LEU A 271 -2.97 -23.64 -2.07
N ILE A 272 -3.55 -24.83 -1.87
CA ILE A 272 -3.44 -25.60 -0.62
C ILE A 272 -3.04 -27.06 -0.81
N GLY A 273 -2.73 -27.48 -2.04
CA GLY A 273 -2.33 -28.85 -2.34
C GLY A 273 -0.86 -29.14 -2.00
N PRO A 274 -0.43 -30.41 -2.18
CA PRO A 274 0.93 -30.85 -1.87
C PRO A 274 2.01 -30.05 -2.60
N GLU A 275 1.78 -29.72 -3.87
CA GLU A 275 2.72 -28.92 -4.67
C GLU A 275 2.89 -27.50 -4.12
N ALA A 276 1.80 -26.86 -3.67
CA ALA A 276 1.88 -25.53 -3.06
C ALA A 276 2.70 -25.56 -1.75
N ILE A 277 2.52 -26.61 -0.95
CA ILE A 277 3.31 -26.84 0.28
C ILE A 277 4.78 -27.05 -0.06
N GLU A 278 5.08 -27.84 -1.09
CA GLU A 278 6.44 -28.12 -1.53
C GLU A 278 7.14 -26.86 -2.04
N ILE A 279 6.48 -26.06 -2.89
CA ILE A 279 6.98 -24.77 -3.37
C ILE A 279 7.29 -23.84 -2.18
N GLN A 280 6.37 -23.75 -1.22
CA GLN A 280 6.56 -22.91 -0.04
C GLN A 280 7.71 -23.42 0.85
N ALA A 281 7.82 -24.74 1.02
CA ALA A 281 8.90 -25.35 1.78
C ALA A 281 10.26 -25.12 1.11
N GLN A 282 10.33 -25.20 -0.21
CA GLN A 282 11.53 -24.91 -0.99
C GLN A 282 11.91 -23.43 -0.88
N ALA A 283 10.96 -22.52 -1.08
CA ALA A 283 11.17 -21.09 -0.88
C ALA A 283 11.61 -20.76 0.56
N ALA A 284 11.13 -21.49 1.57
CA ALA A 284 11.55 -21.31 2.95
C ALA A 284 13.01 -21.74 3.21
N LYS A 285 13.50 -22.76 2.49
CA LYS A 285 14.89 -23.24 2.51
C LYS A 285 15.84 -22.34 1.72
N GLU A 286 15.38 -21.82 0.58
CA GLU A 286 16.15 -20.92 -0.29
C GLU A 286 16.16 -19.47 0.22
N ALA A 287 15.18 -19.11 1.04
CA ALA A 287 15.19 -17.83 1.72
C ALA A 287 16.48 -17.73 2.54
N PRO A 288 17.33 -16.73 2.24
CA PRO A 288 18.67 -16.66 2.81
C PRO A 288 18.60 -16.78 4.33
N GLU A 289 19.36 -17.73 4.91
CA GLU A 289 19.62 -17.78 6.35
C GLU A 289 20.09 -16.39 6.75
N LYS A 290 19.22 -15.61 7.43
CA LYS A 290 19.45 -14.23 7.91
C LYS A 290 20.52 -13.50 7.11
N GLN A 291 20.16 -12.69 6.10
CA GLN A 291 21.06 -11.72 5.44
C GLN A 291 22.30 -11.38 6.29
N LYS A 292 23.36 -12.16 6.12
CA LYS A 292 24.63 -11.97 6.83
C LYS A 292 25.69 -11.42 5.89
N GLU A 293 25.34 -11.16 4.64
CA GLU A 293 26.23 -10.57 3.66
C GLU A 293 25.52 -9.42 2.93
N ASP A 294 26.13 -8.25 3.11
CA ASP A 294 26.23 -7.09 2.19
C ASP A 294 25.09 -6.07 2.06
N GLY A 295 24.32 -5.83 3.13
CA GLY A 295 23.41 -4.67 3.18
C GLY A 295 23.11 -4.19 4.61
N LEU A 296 23.92 -3.25 5.10
CA LEU A 296 23.78 -2.43 6.33
C LEU A 296 23.03 -3.03 7.56
N PRO A 297 23.65 -3.06 8.77
CA PRO A 297 23.18 -3.77 9.98
C PRO A 297 21.88 -3.28 10.65
N TRP A 298 21.09 -2.41 10.01
CA TRP A 298 19.92 -1.73 10.62
C TRP A 298 18.56 -2.23 10.10
N ASN A 299 18.54 -3.18 9.17
CA ASN A 299 17.29 -3.65 8.57
C ASN A 299 16.58 -4.69 9.46
N LEU A 300 15.59 -4.25 10.25
CA LEU A 300 14.81 -5.08 11.17
C LEU A 300 13.74 -5.96 10.49
N GLY A 301 13.69 -6.01 9.15
CA GLY A 301 12.82 -6.92 8.41
C GLY A 301 11.32 -6.67 8.63
N VAL A 302 10.51 -7.74 8.63
CA VAL A 302 9.04 -7.67 8.69
C VAL A 302 8.48 -7.04 9.98
N ASP A 303 9.25 -7.06 11.07
CA ASP A 303 8.83 -6.53 12.38
C ASP A 303 8.90 -4.99 12.44
N ALA A 304 9.66 -4.36 11.54
CA ALA A 304 9.77 -2.90 11.45
C ALA A 304 8.42 -2.24 11.14
N PHE A 305 7.55 -2.92 10.38
CA PHE A 305 6.21 -2.43 10.07
C PHE A 305 5.40 -2.17 11.35
N HIS A 306 5.26 -3.18 12.22
CA HIS A 306 4.52 -3.06 13.46
C HIS A 306 5.21 -2.11 14.43
N ALA A 307 6.55 -2.14 14.49
CA ALA A 307 7.30 -1.21 15.33
C ALA A 307 6.99 0.26 15.03
N ILE A 308 6.91 0.62 13.74
CA ILE A 308 6.62 1.98 13.30
C ILE A 308 5.12 2.28 13.43
N ALA A 309 4.28 1.51 12.73
CA ALA A 309 2.85 1.79 12.63
C ALA A 309 2.14 1.76 14.00
N CYS A 310 2.54 0.84 14.89
CA CYS A 310 1.94 0.76 16.21
C CYS A 310 2.46 1.84 17.18
N SER A 311 3.69 2.34 16.98
CA SER A 311 4.22 3.47 17.76
C SER A 311 3.61 4.79 17.33
N ASP A 312 3.33 4.97 16.04
CA ASP A 312 2.62 6.15 15.52
C ASP A 312 1.14 6.15 15.88
N SER A 313 0.51 4.99 15.95
CA SER A 313 -0.91 4.85 16.33
C SER A 313 -1.14 5.29 17.77
N LYS A 314 -2.16 6.14 17.97
CA LYS A 314 -2.61 6.61 19.30
C LYS A 314 -3.54 5.62 20.00
N TYR A 315 -4.09 4.64 19.29
CA TYR A 315 -5.10 3.74 19.83
C TYR A 315 -4.48 2.58 20.63
N ARG A 316 -5.01 2.33 21.84
CA ARG A 316 -4.70 1.17 22.70
C ARG A 316 -6.01 0.59 23.23
N ALA A 317 -6.02 -0.71 23.50
CA ALA A 317 -7.17 -1.40 24.07
C ALA A 317 -6.73 -2.33 25.21
N GLU A 318 -7.56 -2.46 26.25
CA GLU A 318 -7.29 -3.34 27.39
C GLU A 318 -7.82 -4.75 27.15
N LYS A 319 -8.91 -4.87 26.38
CA LYS A 319 -9.59 -6.12 26.04
C LYS A 319 -10.13 -6.06 24.60
N PRO A 320 -10.37 -7.21 23.94
CA PRO A 320 -10.81 -7.24 22.55
C PRO A 320 -12.16 -6.56 22.33
N GLU A 321 -13.03 -6.51 23.35
CA GLU A 321 -14.32 -5.81 23.30
C GLU A 321 -14.17 -4.31 22.98
N ASP A 322 -13.09 -3.66 23.43
CA ASP A 322 -12.86 -2.23 23.20
C ASP A 322 -12.61 -1.92 21.72
N MET A 323 -12.24 -2.94 20.94
CA MET A 323 -12.00 -2.82 19.50
C MET A 323 -13.26 -3.02 18.66
N TYR A 324 -14.38 -3.42 19.26
CA TYR A 324 -15.59 -3.81 18.50
C TYR A 324 -16.03 -2.72 17.52
N SER A 325 -16.19 -1.47 17.97
CA SER A 325 -16.62 -0.36 17.11
C SER A 325 -15.61 -0.03 16.01
N LEU A 326 -14.30 -0.16 16.29
CA LEU A 326 -13.24 0.03 15.30
C LEU A 326 -13.33 -1.05 14.21
N LEU A 327 -13.53 -2.30 14.60
CA LEU A 327 -13.72 -3.42 13.66
C LEU A 327 -14.97 -3.22 12.82
N GLN A 328 -16.09 -2.77 13.41
CA GLN A 328 -17.31 -2.45 12.66
C GLN A 328 -17.06 -1.35 11.62
N ALA A 329 -16.27 -0.33 11.97
CA ALA A 329 -15.90 0.73 11.03
C ALA A 329 -14.99 0.24 9.89
N GLN A 330 -14.11 -0.74 10.16
CA GLN A 330 -13.27 -1.37 9.14
C GLN A 330 -14.09 -2.25 8.19
N VAL A 331 -14.89 -3.19 8.72
CA VAL A 331 -15.67 -4.12 7.89
C VAL A 331 -16.71 -3.41 7.02
N ALA A 332 -17.18 -2.23 7.44
CA ALA A 332 -18.10 -1.41 6.67
C ALA A 332 -17.49 -0.79 5.39
N GLN A 333 -16.17 -0.87 5.19
CA GLN A 333 -15.48 -0.16 4.10
C GLN A 333 -15.44 -0.95 2.79
N GLY A 334 -15.58 -2.27 2.87
CA GLY A 334 -15.58 -3.15 1.71
C GLY A 334 -15.49 -4.61 2.12
N SER A 335 -15.94 -5.50 1.26
CA SER A 335 -15.91 -6.95 1.46
C SER A 335 -14.49 -7.52 1.64
N PHE A 336 -13.46 -6.79 1.22
CA PHE A 336 -12.05 -7.14 1.44
C PHE A 336 -11.45 -6.61 2.75
N ALA A 337 -12.20 -5.87 3.57
CA ALA A 337 -11.69 -5.32 4.83
C ALA A 337 -11.10 -6.40 5.77
N ASP A 338 -11.67 -7.60 5.78
CA ASP A 338 -11.20 -8.73 6.58
C ASP A 338 -9.80 -9.24 6.17
N SER A 339 -9.40 -9.04 4.92
CA SER A 339 -8.09 -9.48 4.38
C SER A 339 -6.89 -8.63 4.83
N ILE A 340 -7.12 -7.40 5.29
CA ILE A 340 -6.04 -6.49 5.72
C ILE A 340 -6.19 -6.09 7.19
N SER A 341 -7.42 -5.87 7.67
CA SER A 341 -7.67 -5.27 9.00
C SER A 341 -6.97 -6.02 10.14
N GLY A 342 -6.94 -7.35 10.06
CA GLY A 342 -6.28 -8.23 11.03
C GLY A 342 -4.80 -7.89 11.28
N LYS A 343 -4.13 -7.27 10.31
CA LYS A 343 -2.70 -6.90 10.40
C LYS A 343 -2.45 -5.74 11.35
N PHE A 344 -3.45 -4.88 11.59
CA PHE A 344 -3.32 -3.67 12.40
C PHE A 344 -3.84 -3.85 13.83
N TRP A 345 -4.73 -4.83 14.06
CA TRP A 345 -5.27 -5.11 15.40
C TRP A 345 -4.21 -5.33 16.50
N PRO A 346 -3.05 -5.95 16.23
CA PRO A 346 -2.00 -6.10 17.23
C PRO A 346 -1.58 -4.76 17.84
N CYS A 347 -1.57 -3.67 17.07
CA CYS A 347 -1.14 -2.36 17.56
C CYS A 347 -1.91 -1.87 18.79
N ALA A 348 -3.11 -2.39 19.04
CA ALA A 348 -3.87 -2.09 20.24
C ALA A 348 -3.16 -2.54 21.54
N GLN A 349 -2.27 -3.54 21.45
CA GLN A 349 -1.48 -4.09 22.55
C GLN A 349 0.01 -3.71 22.46
N TRP A 350 0.36 -2.72 21.64
CA TRP A 350 1.75 -2.30 21.48
C TRP A 350 2.35 -1.84 22.82
N PRO A 351 3.48 -2.42 23.27
CA PRO A 351 3.96 -2.29 24.65
C PRO A 351 4.75 -1.01 24.90
N PHE A 352 5.11 -0.28 23.83
CA PHE A 352 5.85 0.97 23.96
C PHE A 352 4.92 2.17 23.90
N THR A 353 5.25 3.15 24.73
CA THR A 353 4.78 4.53 24.57
C THR A 353 5.83 5.27 23.76
N ALA A 354 5.45 5.76 22.58
CA ALA A 354 6.35 6.56 21.75
C ALA A 354 6.79 7.81 22.53
N ALA A 355 8.07 8.13 22.45
CA ALA A 355 8.66 9.31 23.06
C ALA A 355 8.09 10.60 22.44
N GLU A 356 7.63 10.52 21.20
CA GLU A 356 6.98 11.60 20.48
C GLU A 356 6.03 11.02 19.44
N THR A 357 4.84 11.60 19.32
CA THR A 357 3.90 11.34 18.22
C THR A 357 3.49 12.67 17.62
N TYR A 358 3.07 12.67 16.35
CA TYR A 358 2.57 13.89 15.74
C TYR A 358 1.20 14.23 16.36
N GLY A 359 1.16 15.33 17.10
CA GLY A 359 -0.03 15.83 17.79
C GLY A 359 -0.79 16.93 17.04
N GLY A 360 -0.19 17.47 15.98
CA GLY A 360 -0.74 18.59 15.21
C GLY A 360 -1.89 18.20 14.29
N SER A 361 -2.47 19.20 13.63
CA SER A 361 -3.47 19.01 12.59
C SER A 361 -2.78 18.79 11.25
N PHE A 362 -3.34 17.87 10.45
CA PHE A 362 -2.95 17.71 9.05
C PHE A 362 -3.70 18.66 8.12
N ASP A 363 -4.48 19.61 8.64
CA ASP A 363 -5.31 20.53 7.87
C ASP A 363 -4.59 21.84 7.58
N GLN A 364 -4.86 22.43 6.41
CA GLN A 364 -4.36 23.75 6.01
C GLN A 364 -2.84 23.89 6.09
N ILE A 365 -2.11 22.84 5.70
CA ILE A 365 -0.65 22.84 5.67
C ILE A 365 -0.19 23.70 4.47
N ASN A 366 0.46 24.81 4.78
CA ASN A 366 1.07 25.69 3.77
C ASN A 366 2.58 25.49 3.77
N THR A 367 3.05 24.70 2.81
CA THR A 367 4.48 24.43 2.61
C THR A 367 5.17 25.57 1.86
N LYS A 368 6.50 25.66 1.95
CA LYS A 368 7.29 26.67 1.23
C LYS A 368 7.08 26.62 -0.29
N ASN A 369 6.97 25.41 -0.84
CA ASN A 369 6.63 25.17 -2.24
C ASN A 369 5.41 24.24 -2.31
N PRO A 370 4.53 24.41 -3.32
CA PRO A 370 3.41 23.50 -3.55
C PRO A 370 3.86 22.04 -3.73
N ILE A 371 3.03 21.10 -3.28
CA ILE A 371 3.34 19.66 -3.34
C ILE A 371 2.59 18.95 -4.47
N LEU A 372 3.17 17.86 -4.98
CA LEU A 372 2.55 16.99 -5.97
C LEU A 372 2.08 15.70 -5.30
N LEU A 373 0.82 15.34 -5.53
CA LEU A 373 0.28 14.03 -5.21
C LEU A 373 0.08 13.24 -6.49
N VAL A 374 0.39 11.96 -6.48
CA VAL A 374 0.14 11.02 -7.56
C VAL A 374 -0.63 9.84 -6.98
N ASN A 375 -1.73 9.43 -7.61
CA ASN A 375 -2.47 8.27 -7.14
C ASN A 375 -3.08 7.48 -8.29
N GLY A 376 -3.06 6.15 -8.14
CA GLY A 376 -3.77 5.25 -9.02
C GLY A 376 -5.27 5.34 -8.80
N LYS A 377 -6.03 5.31 -9.89
CA LYS A 377 -7.50 5.18 -9.85
C LYS A 377 -7.94 3.82 -9.31
N TRP A 378 -7.12 2.79 -9.51
CA TRP A 378 -7.40 1.40 -9.17
C TRP A 378 -6.41 0.85 -8.14
N ASP A 379 -5.94 1.70 -7.23
CA ASP A 379 -5.05 1.28 -6.16
C ASP A 379 -5.86 0.52 -5.07
N PRO A 380 -5.56 -0.76 -4.81
CA PRO A 380 -6.34 -1.58 -3.90
C PRO A 380 -6.00 -1.34 -2.41
N VAL A 381 -5.01 -0.50 -2.09
CA VAL A 381 -4.52 -0.27 -0.71
C VAL A 381 -4.57 1.21 -0.31
N THR A 382 -4.32 2.11 -1.26
CA THR A 382 -4.41 3.56 -1.05
C THR A 382 -5.47 4.18 -1.97
N PRO A 383 -6.76 4.09 -1.58
CA PRO A 383 -7.87 4.55 -2.39
C PRO A 383 -7.70 5.97 -2.88
N LEU A 384 -8.14 6.26 -4.10
CA LEU A 384 -8.04 7.59 -4.70
C LEU A 384 -8.74 8.66 -3.82
N SER A 385 -9.80 8.28 -3.11
CA SER A 385 -10.48 9.16 -2.15
C SER A 385 -9.57 9.70 -1.04
N GLY A 386 -8.57 8.93 -0.58
CA GLY A 386 -7.58 9.39 0.39
C GLY A 386 -6.64 10.44 -0.20
N ALA A 387 -6.21 10.28 -1.45
CA ALA A 387 -5.38 11.27 -2.12
C ALA A 387 -6.10 12.61 -2.36
N TRP A 388 -7.40 12.57 -2.69
CA TRP A 388 -8.22 13.79 -2.79
C TRP A 388 -8.32 14.52 -1.46
N ASP A 389 -8.57 13.76 -0.39
CA ASP A 389 -8.66 14.29 0.96
C ASP A 389 -7.33 14.93 1.39
N VAL A 390 -6.20 14.24 1.25
CA VAL A 390 -4.87 14.80 1.55
C VAL A 390 -4.57 16.02 0.68
N SER A 391 -4.83 15.99 -0.63
CA SER A 391 -4.60 17.16 -1.50
C SER A 391 -5.40 18.38 -1.03
N SER A 392 -6.62 18.19 -0.52
CA SER A 392 -7.45 19.29 0.00
C SER A 392 -6.87 19.96 1.25
N ARG A 393 -5.98 19.27 1.96
CA ARG A 393 -5.34 19.77 3.18
C ARG A 393 -4.05 20.57 2.95
N PHE A 394 -3.46 20.47 1.76
CA PHE A 394 -2.23 21.18 1.39
C PHE A 394 -2.50 22.37 0.47
N GLY A 395 -2.05 23.55 0.88
CA GLY A 395 -2.13 24.77 0.09
C GLY A 395 -1.48 24.62 -1.28
N GLU A 396 -2.19 25.06 -2.32
CA GLU A 396 -1.73 25.08 -3.72
C GLU A 396 -1.31 23.72 -4.33
N SER A 397 -1.54 22.61 -3.62
CA SER A 397 -1.17 21.27 -4.11
C SER A 397 -1.87 20.89 -5.42
N ARG A 398 -1.33 19.89 -6.11
CA ARG A 398 -2.02 19.25 -7.25
C ARG A 398 -1.98 17.73 -7.11
N LEU A 399 -3.13 17.12 -7.39
CA LEU A 399 -3.25 15.67 -7.56
C LEU A 399 -3.24 15.32 -9.05
N LEU A 400 -2.29 14.46 -9.43
CA LEU A 400 -2.29 13.71 -10.68
C LEU A 400 -2.93 12.35 -10.46
N VAL A 401 -3.97 12.03 -11.22
CA VAL A 401 -4.55 10.68 -11.23
C VAL A 401 -3.96 9.89 -12.40
N HIS A 402 -3.56 8.64 -12.19
CA HIS A 402 -3.23 7.72 -13.28
C HIS A 402 -4.20 6.55 -13.37
N GLU A 403 -4.47 6.10 -14.59
CA GLU A 403 -5.36 4.96 -14.87
C GLU A 403 -4.60 3.63 -15.06
N GLY A 404 -3.31 3.60 -14.75
CA GLY A 404 -2.58 2.34 -14.61
C GLY A 404 -3.16 1.48 -13.49
N ALA A 405 -3.15 0.16 -13.66
CA ALA A 405 -3.58 -0.77 -12.62
C ALA A 405 -2.53 -0.87 -11.50
N GLY A 406 -2.97 -1.05 -10.25
CA GLY A 406 -2.07 -1.04 -9.08
C GLY A 406 -1.13 0.16 -9.07
N ASN A 407 0.16 -0.08 -8.83
CA ASN A 407 1.21 0.96 -8.84
C ASN A 407 1.85 1.21 -10.23
N GLY A 408 1.20 0.81 -11.32
CA GLY A 408 1.71 1.00 -12.68
C GLY A 408 1.66 2.47 -13.11
N VAL A 409 2.80 3.03 -13.53
CA VAL A 409 2.90 4.41 -14.04
C VAL A 409 3.09 4.43 -15.56
N SER A 410 2.56 5.47 -16.22
CA SER A 410 2.69 5.67 -17.66
C SER A 410 3.75 6.72 -18.03
N LYS A 411 4.08 6.82 -19.32
CA LYS A 411 4.94 7.86 -19.86
C LYS A 411 4.43 9.26 -19.50
N CYS A 412 3.12 9.46 -19.60
CA CYS A 412 2.45 10.70 -19.16
C CYS A 412 2.75 11.02 -17.69
N THR A 413 2.61 10.03 -16.80
CA THR A 413 2.92 10.20 -15.37
C THR A 413 4.39 10.57 -15.17
N ASN A 414 5.30 9.83 -15.81
CA ASN A 414 6.74 10.09 -15.70
C ASN A 414 7.12 11.50 -16.20
N GLU A 415 6.53 11.98 -17.30
CA GLU A 415 6.75 13.33 -17.83
C GLU A 415 6.23 14.43 -16.89
N VAL A 416 5.14 14.20 -16.15
CA VAL A 416 4.66 15.14 -15.12
C VAL A 416 5.61 15.15 -13.93
N VAL A 417 5.99 13.98 -13.42
CA VAL A 417 6.92 13.86 -12.29
C VAL A 417 8.26 14.50 -12.61
N GLN A 418 8.80 14.25 -13.81
CA GLN A 418 10.03 14.87 -14.28
C GLN A 418 9.92 16.39 -14.31
N ARG A 419 8.86 16.94 -14.92
CA ARG A 419 8.65 18.39 -14.98
C ARG A 419 8.47 19.03 -13.60
N TYR A 420 7.85 18.33 -12.67
CA TYR A 420 7.73 18.81 -11.29
C TYR A 420 9.10 18.97 -10.62
N PHE A 421 9.97 17.96 -10.68
CA PHE A 421 11.30 18.02 -10.06
C PHE A 421 12.30 18.90 -10.82
N GLU A 422 12.22 18.95 -12.15
CA GLU A 422 13.18 19.68 -12.99
C GLU A 422 12.80 21.15 -13.24
N LYS A 423 11.49 21.44 -13.34
CA LYS A 423 10.97 22.74 -13.81
C LYS A 423 10.01 23.42 -12.83
N ASP A 424 9.79 22.83 -11.66
CA ASP A 424 8.82 23.33 -10.67
C ASP A 424 7.39 23.41 -11.25
N GLU A 425 7.09 22.61 -12.27
CA GLU A 425 5.79 22.61 -12.97
C GLU A 425 4.85 21.56 -12.39
N LEU A 426 3.73 22.02 -11.83
CA LEU A 426 2.63 21.14 -11.43
C LEU A 426 1.69 20.84 -12.61
N PRO A 427 1.00 19.67 -12.61
CA PRO A 427 0.02 19.35 -13.63
C PRO A 427 -1.19 20.29 -13.58
N LYS A 428 -1.95 20.33 -14.69
CA LYS A 428 -3.24 21.03 -14.73
C LYS A 428 -4.21 20.42 -13.72
N LEU A 429 -5.10 21.25 -13.17
CA LEU A 429 -6.14 20.77 -12.27
C LEU A 429 -6.99 19.68 -12.94
N GLY A 430 -7.19 18.56 -12.25
CA GLY A 430 -7.96 17.43 -12.77
C GLY A 430 -7.26 16.64 -13.88
N MET A 431 -5.94 16.78 -14.05
CA MET A 431 -5.20 16.00 -15.03
C MET A 431 -5.24 14.50 -14.70
N VAL A 432 -5.55 13.71 -15.72
CA VAL A 432 -5.56 12.25 -15.68
C VAL A 432 -4.60 11.72 -16.73
N CYS A 433 -3.66 10.87 -16.33
CA CYS A 433 -2.79 10.14 -17.24
C CYS A 433 -3.35 8.74 -17.52
N LYS A 434 -3.60 8.43 -18.79
CA LYS A 434 -3.98 7.08 -19.21
C LYS A 434 -2.79 6.11 -19.08
N ALA A 435 -3.10 4.83 -18.93
CA ALA A 435 -2.11 3.77 -19.05
C ALA A 435 -1.56 3.72 -20.49
N ASP A 436 -0.28 3.38 -20.65
CA ASP A 436 0.34 3.26 -21.98
C ASP A 436 -0.08 1.97 -22.71
N ARG A 437 -0.45 0.94 -21.94
CA ARG A 437 -0.80 -0.42 -22.41
C ARG A 437 -1.71 -1.12 -21.41
N ASN A 438 -2.34 -2.21 -21.82
CA ASN A 438 -3.15 -3.05 -20.93
C ASN A 438 -2.26 -3.67 -19.83
N ALA A 439 -2.81 -3.87 -18.63
CA ALA A 439 -2.08 -4.39 -17.49
C ALA A 439 -1.50 -5.80 -17.71
N PHE A 440 -2.18 -6.66 -18.48
CA PHE A 440 -1.71 -7.99 -18.85
C PHE A 440 -0.59 -7.94 -19.90
N GLU A 441 -0.69 -7.06 -20.89
CA GLU A 441 0.39 -6.81 -21.86
C GLU A 441 1.65 -6.28 -21.15
N GLN A 442 1.46 -5.41 -20.16
CA GLN A 442 2.55 -4.96 -19.29
C GLN A 442 3.19 -6.13 -18.54
N ALA A 443 2.37 -7.00 -17.93
CA ALA A 443 2.87 -8.15 -17.19
C ALA A 443 3.70 -9.11 -18.06
N VAL A 444 3.26 -9.36 -19.30
CA VAL A 444 4.01 -10.16 -20.29
C VAL A 444 5.34 -9.48 -20.63
N GLY A 445 5.32 -8.17 -20.90
CA GLY A 445 6.53 -7.39 -21.18
C GLY A 445 7.54 -7.45 -20.03
N ASP A 446 7.09 -7.31 -18.79
CA ASP A 446 7.93 -7.36 -17.59
C ASP A 446 8.50 -8.76 -17.36
N ALA A 447 7.71 -9.81 -17.59
CA ALA A 447 8.15 -11.20 -17.51
C ALA A 447 9.24 -11.51 -18.55
N ASN A 448 9.03 -11.10 -19.81
CA ASN A 448 10.01 -11.26 -20.88
C ASN A 448 11.32 -10.51 -20.58
N ALA A 449 11.23 -9.28 -20.06
CA ALA A 449 12.40 -8.51 -19.66
C ALA A 449 13.19 -9.21 -18.54
N LYS A 450 12.50 -9.85 -17.58
CA LYS A 450 13.15 -10.62 -16.51
C LYS A 450 13.87 -11.85 -17.04
N VAL A 451 13.23 -12.61 -17.94
CA VAL A 451 13.85 -13.78 -18.60
C VAL A 451 15.09 -13.34 -19.39
N PHE A 452 14.99 -12.25 -20.14
CA PHE A 452 16.13 -11.70 -20.89
C PHE A 452 17.31 -11.32 -19.98
N ARG A 453 17.06 -10.62 -18.86
CA ARG A 453 18.12 -10.30 -17.88
C ARG A 453 18.76 -11.54 -17.27
N ALA A 454 17.95 -12.52 -16.90
CA ALA A 454 18.42 -13.80 -16.35
C ALA A 454 19.31 -14.57 -17.34
N MET A 455 18.98 -14.52 -18.64
CA MET A 455 19.79 -15.12 -19.70
C MET A 455 21.10 -14.37 -19.98
N HIS A 456 21.22 -13.10 -19.58
CA HIS A 456 22.35 -12.22 -19.94
C HIS A 456 23.16 -11.72 -18.73
N GLY A 457 22.95 -12.32 -17.56
CA GLY A 457 23.80 -12.12 -16.37
C GLY A 457 23.79 -10.71 -15.78
N GLY A 458 22.73 -9.92 -16.01
CA GLY A 458 22.59 -8.58 -15.44
C GLY A 458 21.82 -8.61 -14.12
N GLU A 459 22.53 -8.42 -13.00
CA GLU A 459 21.94 -8.00 -11.71
C GLU A 459 21.38 -6.57 -11.78
#